data_AF-A0A482ZD32-F1
#
_entry.id   AF-A0A482ZD32-F1
#
_cell.length_a   1.000
_cell.length_b   1.000
_cell.length_c   1.000
_cell.angle_alpha   90.00
_cell.angle_beta   90.00
_cell.angle_gamma   90.00
#
_symmetry.space_group_name_H-M   'P 1'
#
loop_
_entity.id
_entity.type
_entity.pdbx_description
1 polymer ?
#
loop_
_entity_poly.entity_id
_entity_poly.type
_entity_poly.pdbx_seq_one_letter_code
_entity_poly.pdbx_strand_id
1 'polypeptide(L)' 'MSVDSIKPASVNIKSEYLVSCCFMCQVLGVKRRLMQKLVLQKQLNMHNGLLDLAEVLRLFPNLSKFNLMD' A
#
# COMPACT_ATOMS: atom_id res chain seq x y z
N MET A 1 -8.24 -32.37 22.09
CA MET A 1 -7.49 -31.12 21.89
C MET A 1 -7.78 -30.67 20.47
N SER A 2 -8.69 -29.71 20.32
CA SER A 2 -9.11 -29.24 18.99
C SER A 2 -8.00 -28.38 18.40
N VAL A 3 -7.51 -28.77 17.22
CA VAL A 3 -6.59 -27.95 16.45
C VAL A 3 -7.37 -26.79 15.85
N ASP A 4 -7.23 -25.61 16.45
CA ASP A 4 -7.75 -24.38 15.87
C ASP A 4 -7.11 -24.18 14.51
N SER A 5 -7.88 -24.46 13.46
CA SER A 5 -7.54 -24.10 12.09
C SER A 5 -7.33 -22.59 12.06
N ILE A 6 -6.08 -22.17 11.88
CA ILE A 6 -5.73 -20.78 11.60
C ILE A 6 -6.42 -20.44 10.28
N LYS A 7 -7.61 -19.84 10.36
CA LYS A 7 -8.29 -19.23 9.23
C LYS A 7 -7.28 -18.20 8.69
N PRO A 8 -6.78 -18.33 7.45
CA PRO A 8 -6.08 -17.21 6.85
C PRO A 8 -7.09 -16.06 6.88
N ALA A 9 -6.74 -14.97 7.58
CA ALA A 9 -7.52 -13.77 7.54
C ALA A 9 -7.76 -13.49 6.06
N SER A 10 -9.03 -13.55 5.66
CA SER A 10 -9.44 -13.25 4.30
C SER A 10 -9.11 -11.78 4.07
N VAL A 11 -7.88 -11.51 3.66
CA VAL A 11 -7.46 -10.20 3.20
C VAL A 11 -8.30 -9.97 1.96
N ASN A 12 -9.36 -9.19 2.14
CA ASN A 12 -10.22 -8.74 1.06
C ASN A 12 -9.39 -7.73 0.26
N ILE A 13 -8.40 -8.23 -0.50
CA ILE A 13 -7.58 -7.43 -1.41
C ILE A 13 -8.51 -7.04 -2.55
N LYS A 14 -9.29 -5.97 -2.33
CA LYS A 14 -10.14 -5.36 -3.36
C LYS A 14 -9.36 -4.47 -4.32
N SER A 15 -8.02 -4.53 -4.32
CA SER A 15 -7.18 -3.69 -5.15
C SER A 15 -6.25 -4.54 -5.98
N GLU A 16 -6.54 -4.60 -7.28
CA GLU A 16 -5.81 -5.40 -8.28
C GLU A 16 -4.39 -4.88 -8.53
N TYR A 17 -3.98 -3.76 -7.91
CA TYR A 17 -2.70 -3.12 -8.17
C TYR A 17 -1.96 -2.77 -6.87
N LEU A 18 -0.89 -3.51 -6.61
CA LEU A 18 0.05 -3.26 -5.52
C LEU A 18 1.30 -2.58 -6.07
N VAL A 19 1.81 -1.59 -5.34
CA VAL A 19 3.03 -0.85 -5.71
C VAL A 19 4.08 -0.90 -4.62
N SER A 20 5.35 -1.01 -4.99
CA SER A 20 6.45 -1.03 -4.01
C SER A 20 6.51 0.28 -3.23
N CYS A 21 6.51 0.20 -1.90
CA CYS A 21 6.69 1.37 -1.04
C CYS A 21 8.03 2.07 -1.32
N CYS A 22 9.08 1.31 -1.62
CA CYS A 22 10.40 1.87 -1.92
C CYS A 22 10.36 2.67 -3.22
N PHE A 23 9.70 2.13 -4.25
CA PHE A 23 9.48 2.83 -5.52
C PHE A 23 8.68 4.12 -5.29
N MET A 24 7.57 4.06 -4.54
CA MET A 24 6.76 5.24 -4.25
C MET A 24 7.54 6.31 -3.47
N CYS A 25 8.42 5.91 -2.55
CA CYS A 25 9.28 6.87 -1.85
C CYS A 25 10.22 7.61 -2.80
N GLN A 26 10.77 6.92 -3.81
CA GLN A 26 11.63 7.53 -4.83
C GLN A 26 10.84 8.47 -5.73
N VAL A 27 9.70 8.02 -6.25
CA VAL A 27 8.83 8.82 -7.15
C VAL A 27 8.34 10.09 -6.47
N LEU A 28 7.89 9.99 -5.22
CA LEU A 28 7.38 11.13 -4.45
C LEU A 28 8.48 11.99 -3.84
N GLY A 29 9.75 11.56 -3.88
CA GLY A 29 10.86 12.24 -3.20
C GLY A 29 10.70 12.29 -1.68
N VAL A 30 10.04 11.29 -1.08
CA VAL A 30 9.76 11.25 0.36
C VAL A 30 10.53 10.16 1.08
N LYS A 31 10.81 10.38 2.37
CA LYS A 31 11.45 9.38 3.22
C LYS A 31 10.47 8.27 3.59
N ARG A 32 10.97 7.03 3.68
CA ARG A 32 10.21 5.86 4.16
C ARG A 32 9.48 6.08 5.49
N ARG A 33 10.05 6.92 6.36
CA ARG A 33 9.43 7.30 7.65
C ARG A 33 8.07 7.98 7.48
N LEU A 34 7.85 8.72 6.40
CA LEU A 34 6.54 9.32 6.09
C LEU A 34 5.53 8.24 5.72
N MET A 35 5.91 7.32 4.83
CA MET A 35 5.04 6.20 4.43
C MET A 35 4.65 5.33 5.63
N GLN A 36 5.60 5.04 6.52
CA GLN A 36 5.32 4.32 7.77
C GLN A 36 4.32 5.06 8.66
N LYS A 37 4.43 6.39 8.78
CA LYS A 37 3.44 7.18 9.53
C LYS A 37 2.05 7.09 8.92
N LEU A 38 1.93 7.17 7.59
CA LEU A 38 0.64 7.06 6.89
C LEU A 38 0.01 5.68 7.12
N VAL A 39 0.83 4.61 7.13
CA VAL A 39 0.36 3.26 7.47
C VAL A 39 -0.12 3.18 8.92
N LEU A 40 0.66 3.73 9.88
CA LEU A 40 0.26 3.76 11.29
C LEU A 40 -1.03 4.55 11.52
N GLN A 41 -1.27 5.60 10.74
CA GLN A 41 -2.48 6.40 10.76
C GLN A 41 -3.65 5.77 9.98
N LYS A 42 -3.49 4.54 9.47
CA LYS A 42 -4.47 3.83 8.64
C LYS A 42 -4.92 4.61 7.40
N GLN A 43 -4.04 5.48 6.89
CA GLN A 43 -4.28 6.21 5.63
C GLN A 43 -3.85 5.38 4.42
N LEU A 44 -2.91 4.44 4.63
CA LEU A 44 -2.42 3.47 3.67
C LEU A 44 -2.39 2.07 4.29
N ASN A 45 -2.68 1.07 3.49
CA ASN A 45 -2.46 -0.34 3.77
C ASN A 45 -1.11 -0.76 3.16
N MET A 46 -0.30 -1.44 3.97
CA MET A 46 0.99 -1.97 3.53
C MET A 46 1.08 -3.48 3.81
N HIS A 47 1.34 -4.26 2.77
CA HIS A 47 1.50 -5.71 2.82
C HIS A 47 2.88 -6.09 2.31
N ASN A 48 3.76 -6.60 3.19
CA ASN A 48 5.14 -6.98 2.84
C ASN A 48 5.93 -5.90 2.08
N GLY A 49 5.73 -4.62 2.43
CA GLY A 49 6.39 -3.49 1.77
C GLY A 49 5.74 -3.03 0.47
N LEU A 50 4.62 -3.64 0.08
CA LEU A 50 3.76 -3.19 -1.01
C LEU A 50 2.63 -2.33 -0.46
N LEU A 51 2.22 -1.32 -1.20
CA LEU A 51 1.13 -0.41 -0.90
C LEU A 51 -0.02 -0.65 -1.89
N ASP A 52 -1.24 -0.40 -1.43
CA ASP A 52 -2.40 -0.35 -2.31
C ASP A 52 -2.32 0.89 -3.22
N LEU A 53 -2.24 0.68 -4.55
CA LEU A 53 -2.10 1.78 -5.50
C LEU A 53 -3.29 2.74 -5.45
N ALA A 54 -4.51 2.24 -5.24
CA ALA A 54 -5.71 3.09 -5.18
C ALA A 54 -5.65 4.05 -3.99
N GLU A 55 -5.18 3.58 -2.84
CA GLU A 55 -5.03 4.42 -1.65
C GLU A 55 -3.88 5.42 -1.80
N VAL A 56 -2.80 5.02 -2.46
CA VAL A 56 -1.68 5.91 -2.79
C VAL A 56 -2.15 7.01 -3.73
N LEU A 57 -2.90 6.69 -4.79
CA LEU A 57 -3.46 7.68 -5.71
C LEU A 57 -4.49 8.58 -5.01
N ARG A 58 -5.24 8.06 -4.02
CA ARG A 58 -6.17 8.86 -3.21
C ARG A 58 -5.45 9.92 -2.37
N LEU A 59 -4.30 9.58 -1.76
CA LEU A 59 -3.51 10.51 -0.95
C LEU A 59 -2.64 11.45 -1.78
N PHE A 60 -2.17 10.97 -2.93
CA PHE A 60 -1.27 11.68 -3.83
C PHE A 60 -1.90 11.74 -5.22
N PRO A 61 -3.01 12.48 -5.41
CA PRO A 61 -3.74 12.53 -6.68
C PRO A 61 -2.90 13.09 -7.83
N ASN A 62 -1.81 13.81 -7.54
CA ASN A 62 -0.87 14.25 -8.56
C ASN A 62 -0.15 13.10 -9.27
N LEU A 63 -0.10 11.91 -8.66
CA LEU A 63 0.48 10.71 -9.27
C LEU A 63 -0.38 10.13 -10.39
N SER A 64 -1.69 10.36 -10.42
CA SER A 64 -2.55 9.85 -11.51
C SER A 64 -2.24 10.48 -12.86
N LYS A 65 -1.50 11.60 -12.86
CA LYS A 65 -1.01 12.28 -14.06
C LYS A 65 0.24 11.62 -14.64
N PHE A 66 0.97 10.85 -13.83
CA PHE A 66 2.04 10.00 -14.32
C PHE A 66 1.37 8.74 -14.85
N ASN A 67 1.45 8.51 -16.16
CA ASN A 67 0.97 7.27 -16.77
C ASN A 67 1.89 6.13 -16.29
N LEU A 68 1.62 5.59 -15.10
CA LEU A 68 2.39 4.53 -14.45
C LEU A 68 2.15 3.15 -15.09
N MET A 69 1.37 3.10 -16.18
CA MET A 69 0.96 1.89 -16.89
C MET A 69 1.50 1.80 -18.33
N ASP A 70 2.39 2.72 -18.75
CA ASP A 70 3.16 2.60 -19.99
C ASP A 70 4.53 1.93 -19.77
#